data_AF-A0A951DPF3-F1
#
_entry.id   AF-A0A951DPF3-F1
#
_cell.length_a   1.000
_cell.length_b   1.000
_cell.length_c   1.000
_cell.angle_alpha   90.00
_cell.angle_beta   90.00
_cell.angle_gamma   90.00
#
_symmetry.space_group_name_H-M   'P 1'
#
loop_
_entity.id
_entity.type
_entity.pdbx_description
1 polymer ?
#
loop_
_entity_poly.entity_id
_entity_poly.type
_entity_poly.pdbx_seq_one_letter_code
_entity_poly.pdbx_strand_id
1 'polypeptide(L)'
;MADLVVLGFPSMSAADEVIPQLDSLQREQLIQLADWARVIRHDDGKVEVRQAHNTTASGAAGGALWGMIIGLIFLAPFAGALIGGAFGALSGSLRDYGIDDKFIKDLSNQIKPGTSALFLYVMSATPDKVADRLRQYQPTLLHTSLSHDSEERLRALIQPVSA
;
A
#
# COMPACT_ATOMS: atom_id res chain seq x y z
N MET A 1 -1.34 -17.44 -2.55
CA MET A 1 -2.09 -16.42 -1.79
C MET A 1 -1.63 -15.07 -2.26
N ALA A 2 -2.47 -14.06 -2.11
CA ALA A 2 -2.15 -12.69 -2.48
C ALA A 2 -1.70 -11.93 -1.24
N ASP A 3 -0.65 -11.13 -1.36
CA ASP A 3 -0.11 -10.33 -0.28
C ASP A 3 -0.36 -8.85 -0.51
N LEU A 4 -0.80 -8.15 0.53
CA LEU A 4 -0.85 -6.71 0.57
C LEU A 4 0.52 -6.19 0.98
N VAL A 5 1.10 -5.28 0.20
CA VAL A 5 2.35 -4.59 0.53
C VAL A 5 2.13 -3.09 0.39
N VAL A 6 2.46 -2.32 1.42
CA VAL A 6 2.35 -0.86 1.41
C VAL A 6 3.72 -0.23 1.57
N LEU A 7 4.14 0.50 0.56
CA LEU A 7 5.40 1.22 0.51
C LEU A 7 5.14 2.72 0.68
N GLY A 8 5.76 3.33 1.69
CA GLY A 8 5.72 4.77 1.94
C GLY A 8 6.96 5.45 1.39
N PHE A 9 6.79 6.69 0.92
CA PHE A 9 7.88 7.49 0.38
C PHE A 9 7.86 8.90 0.97
N PRO A 10 9.05 9.46 1.28
CA PRO A 10 9.14 10.79 1.89
C PRO A 10 8.79 11.93 0.92
N SER A 11 8.78 11.68 -0.39
CA SER A 11 8.42 12.65 -1.43
C SER A 11 7.05 12.33 -2.02
N MET A 12 6.29 13.35 -2.41
CA MET A 12 5.05 13.19 -3.17
C MET A 12 5.27 12.58 -4.56
N SER A 13 6.45 12.78 -5.20
CA SER A 13 6.74 12.29 -6.56
C SER A 13 7.23 10.84 -6.60
N ALA A 14 7.85 10.36 -5.51
CA ALA A 14 8.58 9.10 -5.53
C ALA A 14 7.68 7.89 -5.86
N ALA A 15 6.42 7.90 -5.40
CA ALA A 15 5.48 6.83 -5.74
C ALA A 15 5.15 6.78 -7.24
N ASP A 16 5.14 7.93 -7.95
CA ASP A 16 4.92 7.97 -9.40
C ASP A 16 6.10 7.41 -10.18
N GLU A 17 7.31 7.67 -9.69
CA GLU A 17 8.55 7.20 -10.32
C GLU A 17 8.71 5.68 -10.21
N VAL A 18 8.10 5.08 -9.19
CA VAL A 18 8.11 3.62 -8.95
C VAL A 18 7.15 2.86 -9.87
N ILE A 19 6.00 3.43 -10.24
CA ILE A 19 5.00 2.78 -11.10
C ILE A 19 5.59 2.20 -12.40
N PRO A 20 6.36 2.95 -13.23
CA PRO A 20 6.94 2.39 -14.46
C PRO A 20 7.98 1.29 -14.18
N GLN A 21 8.60 1.28 -12.99
CA GLN A 21 9.50 0.20 -12.58
C GLN A 21 8.72 -1.07 -12.27
N LEU A 22 7.54 -0.96 -11.64
CA LEU A 22 6.66 -2.10 -11.41
C LEU A 22 6.17 -2.72 -12.72
N ASP A 23 5.80 -1.90 -13.70
CA ASP A 23 5.44 -2.39 -15.04
C ASP A 23 6.59 -3.16 -15.68
N SER A 24 7.83 -2.68 -15.53
CA SER A 24 9.02 -3.35 -16.04
C SER A 24 9.27 -4.68 -15.32
N LEU A 25 9.18 -4.70 -13.98
CA LEU A 25 9.31 -5.91 -13.17
C LEU A 25 8.22 -6.94 -13.50
N GLN A 26 7.00 -6.51 -13.85
CA GLN A 26 5.94 -7.41 -14.30
C GLN A 26 6.24 -8.03 -15.67
N ARG A 27 6.76 -7.24 -16.62
CA ARG A 27 7.18 -7.76 -17.93
C ARG A 27 8.35 -8.73 -17.82
N GLU A 28 9.26 -8.47 -16.88
CA GLU A 28 10.40 -9.34 -16.54
C GLU A 28 9.96 -10.59 -15.73
N GLN A 29 8.67 -10.74 -15.41
CA GLN A 29 8.10 -11.80 -14.58
C GLN A 29 8.70 -11.90 -13.17
N LEU A 30 9.29 -10.80 -12.69
CA LEU A 30 9.88 -10.70 -11.35
C LEU A 30 8.83 -10.39 -10.29
N ILE A 31 7.71 -9.81 -10.70
CA ILE A 31 6.54 -9.59 -9.84
C ILE A 31 5.26 -9.83 -10.64
N GLN A 32 4.23 -10.32 -9.97
CA GLN A 32 2.88 -10.39 -10.50
C GLN A 32 1.98 -9.61 -9.55
N LEU A 33 1.48 -8.47 -10.03
CA LEU A 33 0.51 -7.65 -9.31
C LEU A 33 -0.88 -7.95 -9.84
N ALA A 34 -1.84 -8.12 -8.94
CA ALA A 34 -3.25 -8.15 -9.30
C ALA A 34 -3.82 -6.73 -9.42
N ASP A 35 -3.39 -5.80 -8.57
CA ASP A 35 -3.76 -4.39 -8.63
C ASP A 35 -2.77 -3.51 -7.85
N TRP A 36 -2.78 -2.21 -8.09
CA TRP A 36 -2.07 -1.21 -7.29
C TRP A 36 -2.83 0.10 -7.17
N ALA A 37 -2.61 0.81 -6.06
CA ALA A 37 -3.10 2.16 -5.84
C ALA A 37 -1.99 3.07 -5.31
N ARG A 38 -1.80 4.21 -5.97
CA ARG A 38 -0.93 5.31 -5.54
C ARG A 38 -1.76 6.30 -4.75
N VAL A 39 -1.22 6.71 -3.60
CA VAL A 39 -1.79 7.75 -2.74
C VAL A 39 -0.77 8.86 -2.56
N ILE A 40 -1.17 10.10 -2.77
CA ILE A 40 -0.38 11.29 -2.46
C ILE A 40 -1.15 12.09 -1.40
N ARG A 41 -0.48 12.42 -0.29
CA ARG A 41 -1.04 13.30 0.73
C ARG A 41 -0.39 14.67 0.61
N HIS A 42 -1.15 15.61 0.07
CA HIS A 42 -0.75 17.00 -0.12
C HIS A 42 -0.55 17.71 1.23
N ASP A 43 0.23 18.78 1.24
CA ASP A 43 0.51 19.56 2.46
C ASP A 43 -0.74 20.21 3.05
N ASP A 44 -1.74 20.50 2.21
CA ASP A 44 -3.05 21.01 2.62
C ASP A 44 -3.97 19.94 3.23
N GLY A 45 -3.46 18.71 3.36
CA GLY A 45 -4.18 17.55 3.89
C GLY A 45 -5.08 16.85 2.87
N LYS A 46 -5.17 17.34 1.62
CA LYS A 46 -5.90 16.64 0.57
C LYS A 46 -5.19 15.35 0.18
N VAL A 47 -5.99 14.37 -0.21
CA VAL A 47 -5.52 13.06 -0.62
C VAL A 47 -5.88 12.85 -2.07
N GLU A 48 -4.88 12.56 -2.88
CA GLU A 48 -5.03 12.19 -4.27
C GLU A 48 -4.78 10.69 -4.41
N VAL A 49 -5.67 10.01 -5.11
CA VAL A 49 -5.60 8.57 -5.32
C VAL A 49 -5.60 8.29 -6.82
N ARG A 50 -4.67 7.45 -7.26
CA ARG A 50 -4.63 6.94 -8.64
C ARG A 50 -4.47 5.43 -8.61
N GLN A 51 -5.31 4.73 -9.37
CA GLN A 51 -5.32 3.27 -9.44
C GLN A 51 -4.72 2.79 -10.76
N ALA A 52 -4.23 1.55 -10.79
CA ALA A 52 -3.60 0.92 -11.96
C ALA A 52 -4.47 0.89 -13.21
N HIS A 53 -5.74 0.56 -13.03
CA HIS A 53 -6.70 0.47 -14.10
C HIS A 53 -7.71 1.60 -13.99
N ASN A 54 -7.79 2.40 -15.06
CA ASN A 54 -8.91 3.32 -15.24
C ASN A 54 -10.17 2.45 -15.25
N THR A 55 -11.13 2.78 -14.39
CA THR A 55 -12.37 2.04 -14.06
C THR A 55 -13.32 1.81 -15.24
N THR A 56 -12.87 2.01 -16.47
CA THR A 56 -13.65 1.93 -17.71
C THR A 56 -13.45 0.62 -18.49
N ALA A 57 -12.39 -0.16 -18.25
CA ALA A 57 -12.10 -1.35 -19.08
C ALA A 57 -12.13 -2.71 -18.34
N SER A 58 -11.90 -2.75 -17.03
CA SER A 58 -11.96 -4.03 -16.28
C SER A 58 -12.31 -3.82 -14.81
N GLY A 59 -13.62 -3.90 -14.52
CA GLY A 59 -14.13 -4.35 -13.23
C GLY A 59 -14.29 -3.27 -12.14
N ALA A 60 -15.53 -3.02 -11.75
CA ALA A 60 -15.91 -2.23 -10.57
C ALA A 60 -15.35 -2.77 -9.23
N ALA A 61 -14.66 -3.91 -9.22
CA ALA A 61 -14.15 -4.59 -8.03
C ALA A 61 -12.83 -4.01 -7.49
N GLY A 62 -11.86 -3.65 -8.34
CA GLY A 62 -10.56 -3.11 -7.91
C GLY A 62 -10.68 -1.69 -7.34
N GLY A 63 -11.48 -0.85 -8.00
CA GLY A 63 -11.70 0.52 -7.56
C GLY A 63 -12.47 0.62 -6.23
N ALA A 64 -13.42 -0.28 -5.98
CA ALA A 64 -14.20 -0.32 -4.75
C ALA A 64 -13.35 -0.74 -3.54
N LEU A 65 -12.44 -1.71 -3.71
CA LEU A 65 -11.52 -2.14 -2.65
C LEU A 65 -10.63 -0.99 -2.19
N TRP A 66 -9.92 -0.36 -3.13
CA TRP A 66 -9.02 0.75 -2.79
C TRP A 66 -9.77 1.99 -2.33
N GLY A 67 -10.93 2.30 -2.91
CA GLY A 67 -11.79 3.38 -2.45
C GLY A 67 -12.23 3.19 -1.00
N MET A 68 -12.55 1.96 -0.61
CA MET A 68 -12.90 1.62 0.77
C MET A 68 -11.69 1.69 1.71
N ILE A 69 -10.57 1.05 1.37
CA ILE A 69 -9.36 1.04 2.21
C ILE A 69 -8.86 2.47 2.43
N ILE A 70 -8.68 3.22 1.35
CA ILE A 70 -8.17 4.58 1.39
C ILE A 70 -9.19 5.50 2.06
N GLY A 71 -10.48 5.31 1.78
CA GLY A 71 -11.57 5.98 2.48
C GLY A 71 -11.47 5.78 3.99
N LEU A 72 -11.28 4.55 4.47
CA LEU A 72 -11.15 4.27 5.90
C LEU A 72 -9.89 4.91 6.51
N ILE A 73 -8.76 4.91 5.79
CA ILE A 73 -7.50 5.50 6.28
C ILE A 73 -7.62 7.03 6.46
N PHE A 74 -8.28 7.73 5.53
CA PHE A 74 -8.28 9.20 5.50
C PHE A 74 -9.60 9.86 5.94
N LEU A 75 -10.75 9.19 5.77
CA LEU A 75 -12.07 9.70 6.22
C LEU A 75 -12.47 9.18 7.60
N ALA A 76 -11.75 8.24 8.22
CA ALA A 76 -11.99 7.85 9.61
C ALA A 76 -10.90 8.42 10.54
N PRO A 77 -10.92 9.72 10.89
CA PRO A 77 -9.89 10.35 11.71
C PRO A 77 -9.97 10.01 13.21
N PHE A 78 -10.59 8.88 13.62
CA PHE A 78 -10.90 8.63 15.02
C PHE A 78 -10.37 7.29 15.52
N ALA A 79 -9.07 7.23 15.76
CA ALA A 79 -8.42 6.22 16.59
C ALA A 79 -8.86 6.23 18.07
N GLY A 80 -9.86 7.05 18.46
CA GLY A 80 -10.34 7.16 19.85
C GLY A 80 -11.85 7.35 20.06
N ALA A 81 -12.69 7.52 19.02
CA ALA A 81 -14.12 7.84 19.20
C ALA A 81 -15.12 6.96 18.42
N LEU A 82 -14.66 6.11 17.49
CA LEU A 82 -15.54 5.21 16.72
C LEU A 82 -15.68 3.85 17.41
N ILE A 83 -16.27 3.84 18.60
CA ILE A 83 -16.80 2.62 19.22
C ILE A 83 -18.24 2.47 18.69
N GLY A 84 -18.42 1.71 17.60
CA GLY A 84 -19.74 1.49 17.02
C GLY A 84 -19.73 0.43 15.91
N GLY A 85 -20.77 -0.42 15.88
CA GLY A 85 -20.86 -1.62 15.04
C GLY A 85 -20.69 -1.40 13.53
N ALA A 86 -20.87 -0.18 13.02
CA ALA A 86 -20.66 0.13 11.60
C ALA A 86 -19.18 0.06 11.17
N PHE A 87 -18.23 0.54 11.99
CA PHE A 87 -16.80 0.45 11.68
C PHE A 87 -16.31 -1.00 11.82
N GLY A 88 -16.76 -1.70 12.87
CA GLY A 88 -16.45 -3.13 13.07
C GLY A 88 -16.98 -4.03 11.96
N ALA A 89 -18.15 -3.74 11.38
CA ALA A 89 -18.69 -4.48 10.24
C ALA A 89 -17.90 -4.26 8.94
N LEU A 90 -17.46 -3.02 8.67
CA LEU A 90 -16.65 -2.67 7.48
C LEU A 90 -15.22 -3.23 7.57
N SER A 91 -14.61 -3.19 8.76
CA SER A 91 -13.30 -3.79 9.00
C SER A 91 -13.37 -5.32 9.04
N GLY A 92 -14.47 -5.88 9.53
CA GLY A 92 -14.71 -7.33 9.56
C GLY A 92 -14.68 -7.97 8.18
N SER A 93 -15.24 -7.32 7.16
CA SER A 93 -15.21 -7.83 5.77
C SER A 93 -13.84 -7.68 5.09
N LEU A 94 -12.98 -6.80 5.61
CA LEU A 94 -11.62 -6.56 5.11
C LEU A 94 -10.58 -7.50 5.73
N ARG A 95 -10.85 -8.04 6.92
CA ARG A 95 -9.97 -9.02 7.59
C ARG A 95 -9.70 -10.26 6.74
N ASP A 96 -10.67 -10.70 5.95
CA ASP A 96 -10.51 -11.83 5.02
C ASP A 96 -9.47 -11.56 3.92
N TYR A 97 -9.14 -10.28 3.70
CA TYR A 97 -8.10 -9.82 2.77
C TYR A 97 -6.80 -9.40 3.49
N GLY A 98 -6.65 -9.75 4.78
CA GLY A 98 -5.48 -9.41 5.59
C GLY A 98 -5.44 -7.96 6.07
N ILE A 99 -6.57 -7.23 5.97
CA ILE A 99 -6.68 -5.82 6.34
C ILE A 99 -7.45 -5.72 7.66
N ASP A 100 -6.77 -5.36 8.75
CA ASP A 100 -7.38 -5.21 10.07
C ASP A 100 -7.40 -3.76 10.58
N ASP A 101 -8.07 -3.54 11.71
CA ASP A 101 -8.18 -2.22 12.34
C ASP A 101 -6.81 -1.61 12.68
N LYS A 102 -5.86 -2.47 13.06
CA LYS A 102 -4.51 -2.07 13.43
C LYS A 102 -3.76 -1.56 12.21
N PHE A 103 -3.86 -2.25 11.07
CA PHE A 103 -3.33 -1.82 9.80
C PHE A 103 -3.84 -0.43 9.40
N ILE A 104 -5.17 -0.24 9.41
CA ILE A 104 -5.78 1.05 9.02
C ILE A 104 -5.28 2.18 9.93
N LYS A 105 -5.20 1.93 11.24
CA LYS A 105 -4.73 2.89 12.24
C LYS A 105 -3.23 3.19 12.12
N ASP A 106 -2.41 2.17 11.96
CA ASP A 106 -0.96 2.34 11.85
C ASP A 106 -0.60 3.07 10.55
N LEU A 107 -1.34 2.81 9.47
CA LEU A 107 -1.09 3.43 8.19
C LEU A 107 -1.57 4.89 8.11
N SER A 108 -2.73 5.21 8.72
CA SER A 108 -3.22 6.60 8.80
C SER A 108 -2.28 7.51 9.60
N ASN A 109 -1.59 6.97 10.60
CA ASN A 109 -0.58 7.69 11.37
C ASN A 109 0.76 7.87 10.64
N GLN A 110 1.08 6.97 9.69
CA GLN A 110 2.36 6.97 8.97
C GLN A 110 2.36 7.80 7.69
N ILE A 111 1.24 7.86 6.96
CA ILE A 111 1.14 8.66 5.73
C ILE A 111 0.88 10.13 6.11
N LYS A 112 1.94 10.92 6.26
CA LYS A 112 1.88 12.34 6.67
C LYS A 112 1.65 13.29 5.49
N PRO A 113 1.13 14.51 5.70
CA PRO A 113 1.16 15.54 4.66
C PRO A 113 2.59 15.71 4.13
N GLY A 114 2.75 15.90 2.82
CA GLY A 114 4.07 15.97 2.19
C GLY A 114 4.59 14.65 1.61
N THR A 115 3.88 13.54 1.83
CA THR A 115 4.37 12.18 1.51
C THR A 115 3.49 11.47 0.48
N SER A 116 4.01 10.37 -0.07
CA SER A 116 3.23 9.46 -0.91
C SER A 116 3.33 8.01 -0.42
N ALA A 117 2.38 7.19 -0.83
CA ALA A 117 2.36 5.77 -0.56
C ALA A 117 1.88 4.99 -1.78
N LEU A 118 2.37 3.76 -1.92
CA LEU A 118 1.99 2.83 -2.96
C LEU A 118 1.50 1.54 -2.31
N PHE A 119 0.26 1.21 -2.62
CA PHE A 119 -0.39 -0.02 -2.17
C PHE A 119 -0.33 -1.02 -3.31
N LEU A 120 0.19 -2.21 -3.02
CA LEU A 120 0.44 -3.27 -3.98
C LEU A 120 -0.31 -4.53 -3.53
N TYR A 121 -1.10 -5.10 -4.44
CA TYR A 121 -1.69 -6.41 -4.23
C TYR A 121 -0.93 -7.45 -5.06
N VAL A 122 -0.04 -8.16 -4.38
CA VAL A 122 1.03 -8.99 -4.97
C VAL A 122 0.59 -10.46 -5.01
N MET A 123 0.50 -11.06 -6.19
CA MET A 123 0.19 -12.49 -6.34
C MET A 123 1.44 -13.37 -6.20
N SER A 124 2.57 -12.85 -6.65
CA SER A 124 3.87 -13.50 -6.61
C SER A 124 4.96 -12.45 -6.80
N ALA A 125 6.13 -12.64 -6.18
CA ALA A 125 7.27 -11.75 -6.33
C ALA A 125 8.58 -12.50 -6.14
N THR A 126 9.65 -11.94 -6.71
CA THR A 126 11.04 -12.24 -6.38
C THR A 126 11.57 -11.10 -5.51
N PRO A 127 11.47 -11.17 -4.16
CA PRO A 127 11.69 -10.03 -3.28
C PRO A 127 13.05 -9.37 -3.46
N ASP A 128 14.11 -10.15 -3.66
CA ASP A 128 15.47 -9.64 -3.86
C ASP A 128 15.55 -8.69 -5.06
N LYS A 129 14.98 -9.11 -6.20
CA LYS A 129 15.04 -8.35 -7.45
C LYS A 129 14.14 -7.12 -7.42
N VAL A 130 12.96 -7.27 -6.81
CA VAL A 130 12.04 -6.14 -6.59
C VAL A 130 12.69 -5.12 -5.67
N ALA A 131 13.23 -5.55 -4.53
CA ALA A 131 13.88 -4.66 -3.59
C ALA A 131 15.11 -3.98 -4.20
N ASP A 132 15.98 -4.71 -4.91
CA ASP A 132 17.14 -4.13 -5.61
C ASP A 132 16.74 -2.99 -6.55
N ARG A 133 15.65 -3.15 -7.31
CA ARG A 133 15.14 -2.10 -8.23
C ARG A 133 14.55 -0.92 -7.46
N LEU A 134 13.86 -1.19 -6.36
CA LEU A 134 13.12 -0.18 -5.61
C LEU A 134 13.98 0.58 -4.59
N ARG A 135 15.13 0.03 -4.15
CA ARG A 135 16.04 0.65 -3.17
C ARG A 135 16.40 2.10 -3.46
N GLN A 136 16.60 2.44 -4.73
CA GLN A 136 16.98 3.80 -5.15
C GLN A 136 15.92 4.87 -4.78
N TYR A 137 14.66 4.46 -4.65
CA TYR A 137 13.54 5.33 -4.27
C TYR A 137 13.36 5.43 -2.75
N GLN A 138 14.21 4.74 -1.98
CA GLN A 138 14.19 4.69 -0.52
C GLN A 138 12.79 4.40 0.07
N PRO A 139 12.05 3.38 -0.42
CA PRO A 139 10.74 3.06 0.12
C PRO A 139 10.86 2.63 1.58
N THR A 140 9.89 3.03 2.39
CA THR A 140 9.69 2.50 3.73
C THR A 140 8.58 1.46 3.67
N LEU A 141 8.86 0.22 4.10
CA LEU A 141 7.81 -0.78 4.26
C LEU A 141 6.92 -0.39 5.45
N LEU A 142 5.76 0.20 5.14
CA LEU A 142 4.79 0.64 6.15
C LEU A 142 3.97 -0.52 6.67
N HIS A 143 3.65 -1.48 5.80
CA HIS A 143 2.91 -2.68 6.15
C HIS A 143 3.08 -3.79 5.12
N THR A 144 2.93 -5.04 5.58
CA THR A 144 2.72 -6.18 4.71
C THR A 144 1.89 -7.28 5.37
N SER A 145 1.13 -8.03 4.57
CA SER A 145 0.48 -9.29 5.00
C SER A 145 1.36 -10.52 4.78
N LEU A 146 2.62 -10.34 4.37
CA LEU A 146 3.58 -11.43 4.19
C LEU A 146 3.79 -12.20 5.50
N SER A 147 4.22 -13.46 5.38
CA SER A 147 4.67 -14.21 6.56
C SER A 147 5.85 -13.50 7.23
N HIS A 148 6.01 -13.67 8.55
CA HIS A 148 7.06 -13.02 9.34
C HIS A 148 8.46 -13.17 8.71
N ASP A 149 8.84 -14.39 8.31
CA ASP A 149 10.12 -14.64 7.62
C ASP A 149 10.27 -13.86 6.30
N SER A 150 9.19 -13.72 5.54
CA SER A 150 9.20 -13.02 4.24
C SER A 150 9.22 -11.51 4.42
N GLU A 151 8.52 -10.99 5.43
CA GLU A 151 8.58 -9.58 5.81
C GLU A 151 10.00 -9.19 6.26
N GLU A 152 10.61 -9.95 7.16
CA GLU A 152 11.96 -9.64 7.66
C GLU A 152 12.98 -9.59 6.53
N ARG A 153 12.90 -10.54 5.58
CA ARG A 153 13.73 -10.54 4.38
C ARG A 153 13.47 -9.30 3.53
N LEU A 154 12.22 -8.99 3.23
CA LEU A 154 11.87 -7.81 2.42
C LEU A 154 12.35 -6.52 3.10
N ARG A 155 12.18 -6.41 4.42
CA ARG A 155 12.61 -5.26 5.23
C ARG A 155 14.12 -5.10 5.20
N ALA A 156 14.87 -6.18 5.40
CA ALA A 156 16.33 -6.18 5.33
C ALA A 156 16.85 -5.79 3.94
N LEU A 157 16.09 -6.09 2.88
CA LEU A 157 16.44 -5.72 1.53
C LEU A 157 16.07 -4.28 1.19
N ILE A 158 15.04 -3.69 1.79
CA ILE A 158 14.54 -2.36 1.42
C ILE A 158 15.06 -1.26 2.34
N GLN A 159 15.12 -1.51 3.65
CA GLN A 159 15.56 -0.53 4.62
C GLN A 159 17.05 -0.69 4.89
N PRO A 160 17.85 0.41 4.88
CA PRO A 160 19.19 0.33 5.43
C PRO A 160 19.07 -0.06 6.90
N VAL A 161 19.92 -0.98 7.36
CA VAL A 161 20.05 -1.34 8.77
C VAL A 161 20.41 -0.06 9.53
N SER A 162 19.43 0.56 10.18
CA SER A 162 19.67 1.65 11.12
C SER A 162 20.41 1.04 12.31
N ALA A 163 21.74 1.23 12.32
CA ALA A 163 22.59 0.98 13.48
C ALA A 163 22.35 2.02 14.59
#